data_AF-A0A395MWA8-F1
#
_entry.id   AF-A0A395MWA8-F1
#
_cell.length_a   1.000
_cell.length_b   1.000
_cell.length_c   1.000
_cell.angle_alpha   90.00
_cell.angle_beta   90.00
_cell.angle_gamma   90.00
#
_symmetry.space_group_name_H-M   'P 1'
#
loop_
_entity.id
_entity.type
_entity.pdbx_description
1 polymer ?
#
loop_
_entity_poly.entity_id
_entity_poly.type
_entity_poly.pdbx_seq_one_letter_code
_entity_poly.pdbx_strand_id
1 'polypeptide(L)'
;MASPLLAARVARKATFNVAGKRFLSDISITRTGKPIMRVEGGRSSLGGHTVTVFGATGQLGRYIVNRLARQGCTVVVPFREEMAKRHLKVTGDLGRVVFIEHDLRNTPSIEASVRHSDAVFNLIGRDYPTKNFSLEDVHVEGTERIVEAVCKYDVDRYIHVSSHSANSQSPSEFYRTKGRSEEIARSLFPETTIVRPAPIFGFEDNLLLKLAGVTNLFTSNNMQEKFNPVHSIDVGAALEKIFFDDTTAGQTFELYGPKKYSMEEISVMVDKEIYKQRRHINVPKAILKPVAEILNKVLWWHTLSADEVEREFLDQVIDPKAKTFKDLGIEPGDIINFTYHYLQGFRSQNFYDLPPATEKEKREEKKYIHVLDELSLSSHALAALAEFHAEKDAHERNFEKLRTGAAPRAGAGLGVVEPEDEDPIAGDADDEPLSMAAFTEDWNESQFWFLDETAFALADQLLDGASSSSTIGVVSTPSVFIALKNRLRFWPVEDRPKLVLFEHDHRFSVFPEFVFYDFQRPLQLPGNLKGSLDSVIIDPPFFSNDCQTKFALTGRWLVKPKSPRVIVCTGERMAPIIDKLYRSLEVYPTTFEPAHAGLSNHYYCYANFESSTWDWRSDESD
;
A
#
# COMPACT_ATOMS: atom_id res chain seq x y z
N MET A 1 -0.38 45.42 17.86
CA MET A 1 -1.00 44.49 16.90
C MET A 1 -1.87 45.29 15.94
N ALA A 2 -1.42 45.49 14.70
CA ALA A 2 -2.14 46.26 13.69
C ALA A 2 -3.10 45.34 12.91
N SER A 3 -4.32 45.82 12.64
CA SER A 3 -5.44 45.03 12.11
C SER A 3 -5.18 44.46 10.69
N PRO A 4 -5.72 43.28 10.37
CA PRO A 4 -5.51 42.57 9.09
C PRO A 4 -6.08 43.31 7.86
N LEU A 5 -6.86 44.38 8.05
CA LEU A 5 -7.48 45.16 6.98
C LEU A 5 -6.53 46.16 6.31
N LEU A 6 -5.42 46.54 6.96
CA LEU A 6 -4.43 47.45 6.34
C LEU A 6 -3.53 46.74 5.31
N ALA A 7 -3.23 45.46 5.52
CA ALA A 7 -2.39 44.66 4.62
C ALA A 7 -3.03 44.44 3.24
N ALA A 8 -4.36 44.30 3.19
CA ALA A 8 -5.11 44.10 1.94
C ALA A 8 -5.13 45.34 1.04
N ARG A 9 -5.03 46.56 1.60
CA ARG A 9 -5.00 47.81 0.82
C ARG A 9 -3.62 48.12 0.24
N VAL A 10 -2.54 47.66 0.87
CA VAL A 10 -1.18 47.79 0.32
C VAL A 10 -0.96 46.81 -0.84
N ALA A 11 -1.49 45.58 -0.74
CA ALA A 11 -1.41 44.59 -1.81
C ALA A 11 -2.12 45.00 -3.12
N ARG A 12 -3.20 45.79 -3.04
CA ARG A 12 -3.91 46.31 -4.22
C ARG A 12 -3.22 47.49 -4.92
N LYS A 13 -2.29 48.19 -4.27
CA LYS A 13 -1.50 49.26 -4.92
C LYS A 13 -0.22 48.76 -5.58
N ALA A 14 0.28 47.57 -5.21
CA ALA A 14 1.42 46.94 -5.87
C ALA A 14 1.05 46.20 -7.17
N THR A 15 -0.23 45.96 -7.42
CA THR A 15 -0.71 45.10 -8.54
C THR A 15 -1.00 45.86 -9.84
N PHE A 16 -0.92 47.19 -9.87
CA PHE A 16 -1.17 48.00 -11.07
C PHE A 16 0.09 48.56 -11.76
N ASN A 17 1.29 48.14 -11.36
CA ASN A 17 2.56 48.52 -12.01
C ASN A 17 3.30 47.34 -12.68
N VAL A 18 2.63 46.21 -12.93
CA VAL A 18 3.15 45.13 -13.80
C VAL A 18 2.60 45.27 -15.23
N ALA A 19 2.32 46.49 -15.65
CA ALA A 19 2.15 46.80 -17.06
C ALA A 19 3.55 46.84 -17.71
N GLY A 20 3.92 45.75 -18.40
CA GLY A 20 4.97 45.79 -19.42
C GLY A 20 6.41 45.59 -18.94
N LYS A 21 6.71 44.56 -18.15
CA LYS A 21 8.01 43.90 -18.37
C LYS A 21 7.93 43.26 -19.76
N ARG A 22 8.44 43.96 -20.79
CA ARG A 22 8.80 43.31 -22.04
C ARG A 22 9.60 42.08 -21.64
N PHE A 23 9.15 40.90 -22.03
CA PHE A 23 9.99 39.71 -21.94
C PHE A 23 11.32 40.09 -22.60
N LEU A 24 12.41 40.14 -21.82
CA LEU A 24 13.73 40.41 -22.35
C LEU A 24 14.02 39.25 -23.31
N SER A 25 13.92 39.55 -24.61
CA SER A 25 14.36 38.64 -25.65
C SER A 25 15.86 38.84 -25.79
N ASP A 26 16.63 37.84 -25.39
CA ASP A 26 18.08 37.85 -25.56
C ASP A 26 18.41 37.12 -26.87
N ILE A 27 19.43 37.61 -27.58
CA ILE A 27 19.93 36.96 -28.80
C ILE A 27 21.20 36.24 -28.38
N SER A 28 21.10 34.93 -28.16
CA SER A 28 22.27 34.08 -27.97
C SER A 28 22.78 33.66 -29.35
N ILE A 29 24.04 33.96 -29.65
CA ILE A 29 24.69 33.47 -30.86
C ILE A 29 25.36 32.14 -30.52
N THR A 30 25.05 31.08 -31.25
CA THR A 30 25.74 29.80 -31.06
C THR A 30 27.19 29.91 -31.53
N ARG A 31 28.01 28.93 -31.16
CA ARG A 31 29.41 28.85 -31.57
C ARG A 31 29.61 28.90 -33.10
N THR A 32 28.67 28.38 -33.89
CA THR A 32 28.71 28.42 -35.37
C THR A 32 28.22 29.74 -35.95
N GLY A 33 27.78 30.68 -35.10
CA GLY A 33 27.30 32.00 -35.51
C GLY A 33 25.80 32.06 -35.76
N LYS A 34 25.03 31.00 -35.46
CA LYS A 34 23.57 30.99 -35.64
C LYS A 34 22.91 31.86 -34.55
N PRO A 35 22.18 32.93 -34.91
CA PRO A 35 21.47 33.73 -33.93
C PRO A 35 20.22 33.01 -33.44
N ILE A 36 20.13 32.78 -32.13
CA ILE A 36 19.01 32.14 -31.47
C ILE A 36 18.32 33.17 -30.57
N MET A 37 17.05 33.42 -30.85
CA MET A 37 16.21 34.25 -29.99
C MET A 37 15.73 33.41 -28.80
N ARG A 38 16.09 33.84 -27.60
CA ARG A 38 15.61 33.28 -26.36
C ARG A 38 14.75 34.28 -25.63
N VAL A 39 13.65 33.81 -25.07
CA VAL A 39 12.77 34.60 -24.23
C VAL A 39 12.87 34.06 -22.82
N GLU A 40 13.26 34.91 -21.87
CA GLU A 40 13.24 34.56 -20.46
C GLU A 40 11.84 34.07 -20.05
N GLY A 41 11.76 32.87 -19.46
CA GLY A 41 10.50 32.33 -18.97
C GLY A 41 10.55 30.84 -18.65
N GLY A 42 9.37 30.25 -18.44
CA GLY A 42 9.20 28.83 -18.12
C GLY A 42 8.83 27.99 -19.35
N ARG A 43 8.11 26.89 -19.14
CA ARG A 43 7.76 25.89 -20.17
C ARG A 43 7.18 26.44 -21.49
N SER A 44 6.44 27.55 -21.44
CA SER A 44 5.81 28.16 -22.62
C SER A 44 6.69 29.21 -23.31
N SER A 45 7.83 29.59 -22.74
CA SER A 45 8.73 30.55 -23.36
C SER A 45 9.46 29.94 -24.55
N LEU A 46 10.07 30.81 -25.37
CA LEU A 46 10.90 30.38 -26.48
C LEU A 46 12.33 30.16 -25.96
N GLY A 47 12.72 28.91 -25.75
CA GLY A 47 14.10 28.55 -25.43
C GLY A 47 15.05 28.64 -26.64
N GLY A 48 14.49 28.74 -27.84
CA GLY A 48 15.22 29.01 -29.09
C GLY A 48 15.98 27.81 -29.68
N HIS A 49 16.36 26.83 -28.86
CA HIS A 49 17.08 25.64 -29.30
C HIS A 49 16.17 24.50 -29.72
N THR A 50 16.61 23.77 -30.75
CA THR A 50 16.12 22.44 -31.09
C THR A 50 17.18 21.40 -30.73
N VAL A 51 16.84 20.44 -29.88
CA VAL A 51 17.78 19.47 -29.34
C VAL A 51 17.28 18.05 -29.58
N THR A 52 18.11 17.19 -30.17
CA THR A 52 17.79 15.75 -30.28
C THR A 52 18.41 15.00 -29.11
N VAL A 53 17.61 14.19 -28.41
CA VAL A 53 18.09 13.37 -27.28
C VAL A 53 17.90 11.90 -27.61
N PHE A 54 18.96 11.25 -28.10
CA PHE A 54 18.99 9.80 -28.24
C PHE A 54 19.07 9.15 -26.86
N GLY A 55 18.28 8.09 -26.61
CA GLY A 55 18.19 7.46 -25.28
C GLY A 55 17.32 8.20 -24.28
N ALA A 56 16.47 9.12 -24.74
CA ALA A 56 15.55 9.91 -23.91
C ALA A 56 14.62 9.08 -23.00
N THR A 57 14.26 7.86 -23.40
CA THR A 57 13.37 6.97 -22.62
C THR A 57 14.05 6.35 -21.40
N GLY A 58 15.39 6.43 -21.31
CA GLY A 58 16.18 5.86 -20.22
C GLY A 58 16.12 6.67 -18.91
N GLN A 59 16.93 6.25 -17.94
CA GLN A 59 17.03 6.90 -16.63
C GLN A 59 17.53 8.34 -16.77
N LEU A 60 18.65 8.59 -17.45
CA LEU A 60 19.19 9.95 -17.58
C LEU A 60 18.41 10.81 -18.59
N GLY A 61 17.92 10.19 -19.66
CA GLY A 61 17.18 10.84 -20.74
C GLY A 61 15.96 11.65 -20.26
N ARG A 62 15.17 11.08 -19.34
CA ARG A 62 13.98 11.76 -18.81
C ARG A 62 14.31 13.07 -18.09
N TYR A 63 15.44 13.11 -17.35
CA TYR A 63 15.82 14.28 -16.58
C TYR A 63 16.32 15.41 -17.49
N ILE A 64 17.12 15.08 -18.51
CA ILE A 64 17.58 16.10 -19.46
C ILE A 64 16.44 16.62 -20.34
N VAL A 65 15.56 15.74 -20.84
CA VAL A 65 14.37 16.16 -21.61
C VAL A 65 13.49 17.08 -20.77
N ASN A 66 13.26 16.72 -19.50
CA ASN A 66 12.49 17.56 -18.57
C ASN A 66 13.13 18.95 -18.38
N ARG A 67 14.45 19.01 -18.18
CA ARG A 67 15.19 20.27 -18.00
C ARG A 67 15.13 21.14 -19.25
N LEU A 68 15.45 20.58 -20.41
CA LEU A 68 15.41 21.30 -21.70
C LEU A 68 13.99 21.79 -22.03
N ALA A 69 12.98 20.94 -21.87
CA ALA A 69 11.59 21.31 -22.13
C ALA A 69 11.06 22.36 -21.13
N ARG A 70 11.54 22.35 -19.89
CA ARG A 70 11.21 23.38 -18.89
C ARG A 70 11.75 24.76 -19.25
N GLN A 71 12.85 24.82 -19.98
CA GLN A 71 13.40 26.07 -20.51
C GLN A 71 12.76 26.50 -21.83
N GLY A 72 11.77 25.75 -22.34
CA GLY A 72 11.09 26.06 -23.59
C GLY A 72 11.88 25.67 -24.85
N CYS A 73 12.91 24.83 -24.73
CA CYS A 73 13.59 24.25 -25.89
C CYS A 73 12.67 23.24 -26.58
N THR A 74 12.80 23.13 -27.91
CA THR A 74 12.16 22.06 -28.68
C THR A 74 13.04 20.82 -28.58
N VAL A 75 12.51 19.74 -28.03
CA VAL A 75 13.23 18.49 -27.81
C VAL A 75 12.69 17.44 -28.77
N VAL A 76 13.53 17.01 -29.70
CA VAL A 76 13.29 15.87 -30.57
C VAL A 76 13.70 14.61 -29.81
N VAL A 77 12.76 13.67 -29.68
CA VAL A 77 12.92 12.42 -28.95
C VAL A 77 12.80 11.26 -29.94
N PRO A 78 13.93 10.74 -30.43
CA PRO A 78 14.01 9.46 -31.10
C PRO A 78 13.59 8.37 -30.12
N PHE A 79 12.58 7.56 -30.48
CA PHE A 79 12.13 6.44 -29.66
C PHE A 79 12.02 5.15 -30.50
N ARG A 80 12.17 4.01 -29.82
CA ARG A 80 12.00 2.66 -30.40
C ARG A 80 10.72 1.97 -29.91
N GLU A 81 10.25 2.29 -28.71
CA GLU A 81 9.08 1.67 -28.09
C GLU A 81 8.03 2.73 -27.76
N GLU A 82 6.82 2.57 -28.29
CA GLU A 82 5.75 3.58 -28.25
C GLU A 82 5.31 3.92 -26.81
N MET A 83 5.21 2.92 -25.94
CA MET A 83 4.75 3.12 -24.56
C MET A 83 5.81 3.75 -23.66
N ALA A 84 7.09 3.45 -23.90
CA ALA A 84 8.20 3.92 -23.07
C ALA A 84 8.36 5.45 -23.10
N LYS A 85 8.05 6.12 -24.22
CA LYS A 85 8.18 7.58 -24.37
C LYS A 85 7.04 8.40 -23.76
N ARG A 86 5.90 7.79 -23.42
CA ARG A 86 4.65 8.51 -23.10
C ARG A 86 4.82 9.52 -21.96
N HIS A 87 5.60 9.17 -20.94
CA HIS A 87 5.87 10.03 -19.78
C HIS A 87 6.65 11.31 -20.13
N LEU A 88 7.34 11.35 -21.27
CA LEU A 88 8.07 12.55 -21.70
C LEU A 88 7.14 13.62 -22.26
N LYS A 89 5.96 13.25 -22.76
CA LYS A 89 5.01 14.16 -23.41
C LYS A 89 4.51 15.26 -22.47
N VAL A 90 4.47 14.98 -21.16
CA VAL A 90 3.98 15.93 -20.14
C VAL A 90 5.07 16.89 -19.64
N THR A 91 6.32 16.73 -20.09
CA THR A 91 7.43 17.53 -19.56
C THR A 91 7.50 18.93 -20.18
N GLY A 92 7.03 19.09 -21.42
CA GLY A 92 7.00 20.35 -22.16
C GLY A 92 5.60 20.79 -22.57
N ASP A 93 5.51 22.03 -23.03
CA ASP A 93 4.28 22.58 -23.63
C ASP A 93 4.02 21.98 -25.03
N LEU A 94 2.87 22.30 -25.60
CA LEU A 94 2.47 21.82 -26.93
C LEU A 94 3.54 22.13 -27.99
N GLY A 95 3.92 21.10 -28.75
CA GLY A 95 4.92 21.22 -29.81
C GLY A 95 6.38 21.29 -29.33
N ARG A 96 6.64 21.28 -28.01
CA ARG A 96 8.01 21.27 -27.48
C ARG A 96 8.65 19.90 -27.50
N VAL A 97 7.91 18.85 -27.14
CA VAL A 97 8.42 17.47 -27.19
C VAL A 97 7.90 16.79 -28.44
N VAL A 98 8.79 16.52 -29.39
CA VAL A 98 8.47 15.91 -30.69
C VAL A 98 9.03 14.50 -30.74
N PHE A 99 8.16 13.51 -30.98
CA PHE A 99 8.56 12.11 -31.06
C PHE A 99 8.82 11.69 -32.50
N ILE A 100 9.97 11.05 -32.73
CA ILE A 100 10.33 10.47 -34.03
C ILE A 100 10.68 9.00 -33.81
N GLU A 101 10.08 8.11 -34.59
CA GLU A 101 10.42 6.69 -34.52
C GLU A 101 11.82 6.47 -35.10
N HIS A 102 12.66 5.72 -34.38
CA HIS A 102 13.98 5.39 -34.86
C HIS A 102 14.48 3.98 -34.55
N ASP A 103 15.35 3.52 -35.44
CA ASP A 103 16.17 2.33 -35.28
C ASP A 103 17.64 2.72 -35.50
N LEU A 104 18.53 2.18 -34.66
CA LEU A 104 19.97 2.40 -34.73
C LEU A 104 20.60 1.84 -36.02
N ARG A 105 19.98 0.82 -36.62
CA ARG A 105 20.43 0.24 -37.90
C ARG A 105 19.99 1.03 -39.12
N ASN A 106 19.01 1.91 -38.96
CA ASN A 106 18.41 2.66 -40.06
C ASN A 106 18.98 4.08 -40.11
N THR A 107 20.05 4.26 -40.88
CA THR A 107 20.72 5.57 -41.05
C THR A 107 19.75 6.69 -41.48
N PRO A 108 18.86 6.52 -42.47
CA PRO A 108 17.84 7.53 -42.80
C PRO A 108 16.99 8.02 -41.62
N SER A 109 16.67 7.14 -40.67
CA SER A 109 15.87 7.49 -39.49
C SER A 109 16.69 8.30 -38.47
N ILE A 110 17.96 7.96 -38.27
CA ILE A 110 18.90 8.75 -37.46
C ILE A 110 19.06 10.14 -38.07
N GLU A 111 19.27 10.20 -39.39
CA GLU A 111 19.39 11.47 -40.12
C GLU A 111 18.14 12.35 -40.00
N ALA A 112 16.95 11.76 -40.15
CA ALA A 112 15.69 12.48 -39.98
C ALA A 112 15.54 13.06 -38.57
N SER A 113 16.10 12.39 -37.56
CA SER A 113 16.10 12.84 -36.17
C SER A 113 17.06 14.00 -35.89
N VAL A 114 18.11 14.18 -36.71
CA VAL A 114 19.19 15.15 -36.48
C VAL A 114 19.08 16.40 -37.37
N ARG A 115 18.41 16.31 -38.52
CA ARG A 115 18.38 17.33 -39.60
C ARG A 115 18.15 18.79 -39.17
N HIS A 116 17.41 19.04 -38.09
CA HIS A 116 17.02 20.40 -37.66
C HIS A 116 17.47 20.73 -36.24
N SER A 117 18.45 20.00 -35.72
CA SER A 117 18.88 20.13 -34.33
C SER A 117 20.13 20.98 -34.22
N ASP A 118 20.13 21.89 -33.26
CA ASP A 118 21.29 22.71 -32.89
C ASP A 118 22.25 21.91 -32.01
N ALA A 119 21.72 20.94 -31.26
CA ALA A 119 22.52 20.03 -30.46
C ALA A 119 21.95 18.62 -30.42
N VAL A 120 22.86 17.66 -30.22
CA VAL A 120 22.52 16.24 -30.10
C VAL A 120 23.16 15.67 -28.84
N PHE A 121 22.32 15.05 -28.00
CA PHE A 121 22.75 14.23 -26.87
C PHE A 121 22.67 12.76 -27.25
N ASN A 122 23.77 12.04 -27.08
CA ASN A 122 23.79 10.58 -27.20
C ASN A 122 23.84 9.93 -25.81
N LEU A 123 22.69 9.40 -25.37
CA LEU A 123 22.55 8.63 -24.13
C LEU A 123 22.28 7.14 -24.39
N ILE A 124 22.50 6.68 -25.63
CA ILE A 124 22.27 5.27 -25.98
C ILE A 124 23.35 4.41 -25.32
N GLY A 125 22.90 3.39 -24.61
CA GLY A 125 23.77 2.42 -23.98
C GLY A 125 22.97 1.27 -23.38
N ARG A 126 23.62 0.11 -23.29
CA ARG A 126 23.11 -1.03 -22.55
C ARG A 126 24.24 -1.68 -21.77
N ASP A 127 23.92 -2.15 -20.57
CA ASP A 127 24.89 -2.77 -19.67
C ASP A 127 25.11 -4.25 -19.94
N TYR A 128 24.33 -4.84 -20.84
CA TYR A 128 24.37 -6.24 -21.21
C TYR A 128 24.02 -6.41 -22.70
N PRO A 129 24.58 -7.44 -23.37
CA PRO A 129 24.25 -7.74 -24.76
C PRO A 129 22.83 -8.32 -24.86
N THR A 130 22.09 -7.90 -25.87
CA THR A 130 20.74 -8.42 -26.17
C THR A 130 20.80 -9.40 -27.33
N LYS A 131 19.72 -10.18 -27.56
CA LYS A 131 19.67 -11.13 -28.68
C LYS A 131 19.87 -10.47 -30.05
N ASN A 132 19.34 -9.27 -30.22
CA ASN A 132 19.36 -8.57 -31.50
C ASN A 132 20.55 -7.62 -31.64
N PHE A 133 21.13 -7.13 -30.53
CA PHE A 133 22.19 -6.12 -30.55
C PHE A 133 23.32 -6.50 -29.58
N SER A 134 24.54 -6.57 -30.11
CA SER A 134 25.76 -6.72 -29.33
C SER A 134 26.15 -5.40 -28.62
N LEU A 135 27.09 -5.43 -27.68
CA LEU A 135 27.58 -4.20 -27.04
C LEU A 135 28.38 -3.33 -28.03
N GLU A 136 29.12 -3.95 -28.96
CA GLU A 136 29.84 -3.24 -30.02
C GLU A 136 28.87 -2.55 -30.99
N ASP A 137 27.79 -3.23 -31.40
CA ASP A 137 26.74 -2.69 -32.28
C ASP A 137 26.14 -1.40 -31.70
N VAL A 138 25.88 -1.41 -30.38
CA VAL A 138 25.20 -0.31 -29.68
C VAL A 138 26.16 0.84 -29.38
N HIS A 139 27.31 0.54 -28.79
CA HIS A 139 28.22 1.58 -28.29
C HIS A 139 29.14 2.12 -29.37
N VAL A 140 29.70 1.28 -30.23
CA VAL A 140 30.73 1.68 -31.19
C VAL A 140 30.05 2.09 -32.49
N GLU A 141 29.44 1.12 -33.15
CA GLU A 141 28.75 1.25 -34.43
C GLU A 141 27.54 2.22 -34.37
N GLY A 142 26.81 2.20 -33.26
CA GLY A 142 25.70 3.13 -33.03
C GLY A 142 26.15 4.57 -32.87
N THR A 143 27.26 4.80 -32.14
CA THR A 143 27.84 6.13 -31.95
C THR A 143 28.40 6.65 -33.26
N GLU A 144 29.12 5.82 -34.02
CA GLU A 144 29.65 6.18 -35.34
C GLU A 144 28.55 6.73 -36.25
N ARG A 145 27.45 5.98 -36.45
CA ARG A 145 26.33 6.41 -37.30
C ARG A 145 25.67 7.72 -36.84
N ILE A 146 25.56 7.92 -35.53
CA ILE A 146 25.00 9.17 -34.98
C ILE A 146 25.95 10.34 -35.23
N VAL A 147 27.25 10.15 -34.99
CA VAL A 147 28.25 11.21 -35.18
C VAL A 147 28.40 11.56 -36.66
N GLU A 148 28.36 10.59 -37.56
CA GLU A 148 28.31 10.83 -39.00
C GLU A 148 27.10 11.70 -39.41
N ALA A 149 25.92 11.42 -38.85
CA ALA A 149 24.72 12.23 -39.10
C ALA A 149 24.87 13.66 -38.52
N VAL A 150 25.46 13.80 -37.33
CA VAL A 150 25.78 15.09 -36.70
C VAL A 150 26.72 15.91 -37.59
N CYS A 151 27.80 15.30 -38.10
CA CYS A 151 28.73 15.94 -39.02
C CYS A 151 28.06 16.32 -40.35
N LYS A 152 27.20 15.44 -40.90
CA LYS A 152 26.51 15.66 -42.18
C LYS A 152 25.58 16.88 -42.15
N TYR A 153 24.88 17.10 -41.04
CA TYR A 153 23.94 18.21 -40.88
C TYR A 153 24.54 19.43 -40.15
N ASP A 154 25.85 19.43 -39.90
CA ASP A 154 26.60 20.53 -39.28
C ASP A 154 25.97 21.01 -37.95
N VAL A 155 25.75 20.07 -37.04
CA VAL A 155 25.19 20.36 -35.72
C VAL A 155 26.23 21.06 -34.85
N ASP A 156 25.84 22.19 -34.24
CA ASP A 156 26.75 23.03 -33.45
C ASP A 156 27.40 22.29 -32.26
N ARG A 157 26.64 21.39 -31.61
CA ARG A 157 27.05 20.73 -30.38
C ARG A 157 26.67 19.25 -30.33
N TYR A 158 27.65 18.40 -30.04
CA TYR A 158 27.45 16.97 -29.78
C TYR A 158 27.95 16.59 -28.39
N ILE A 159 27.05 16.04 -27.56
CA ILE A 159 27.34 15.61 -26.19
C ILE A 159 27.17 14.08 -26.13
N HIS A 160 28.27 13.38 -25.89
CA HIS A 160 28.31 11.92 -25.81
C HIS A 160 28.40 11.47 -24.35
N VAL A 161 27.40 10.71 -23.89
CA VAL A 161 27.42 10.13 -22.54
C VAL A 161 27.96 8.70 -22.60
N SER A 162 29.14 8.55 -22.01
CA SER A 162 29.84 7.29 -21.87
C SER A 162 29.61 6.72 -20.46
N SER A 163 30.58 6.03 -19.89
CA SER A 163 30.59 5.51 -18.53
C SER A 163 31.89 5.90 -17.83
N HIS A 164 31.87 5.96 -16.50
CA HIS A 164 33.09 5.86 -15.69
C HIS A 164 33.92 4.63 -16.08
N SER A 165 35.24 4.72 -15.85
CA SER A 165 36.22 3.66 -16.16
C SER A 165 36.23 3.18 -17.63
N ALA A 166 35.68 3.96 -18.57
CA ALA A 166 35.73 3.64 -19.99
C ALA A 166 37.19 3.62 -20.50
N ASN A 167 37.60 2.48 -21.05
CA ASN A 167 38.94 2.26 -21.55
C ASN A 167 38.94 1.15 -22.61
N SER A 168 39.45 1.42 -23.81
CA SER A 168 39.49 0.52 -24.95
C SER A 168 40.32 -0.77 -24.74
N GLN A 169 41.09 -0.86 -23.66
CA GLN A 169 41.87 -2.04 -23.28
C GLN A 169 41.35 -2.73 -21.99
N SER A 170 40.18 -2.34 -21.49
CA SER A 170 39.59 -2.94 -20.28
C SER A 170 39.24 -4.42 -20.49
N PRO A 171 39.36 -5.29 -19.46
CA PRO A 171 38.91 -6.68 -19.53
C PRO A 171 37.39 -6.80 -19.69
N SER A 172 36.62 -5.84 -19.18
CA SER A 172 35.17 -5.76 -19.39
C SER A 172 34.87 -5.29 -20.82
N GLU A 173 33.97 -6.00 -21.49
CA GLU A 173 33.49 -5.68 -22.82
C GLU A 173 32.72 -4.35 -22.83
N PHE A 174 31.94 -4.08 -21.78
CA PHE A 174 31.22 -2.81 -21.64
C PHE A 174 32.16 -1.61 -21.56
N TYR A 175 33.17 -1.64 -20.68
CA TYR A 175 34.13 -0.54 -20.57
C TYR A 175 35.00 -0.39 -21.82
N ARG A 176 35.33 -1.51 -22.48
CA ARG A 176 36.05 -1.53 -23.75
C ARG A 176 35.29 -0.86 -24.88
N THR A 177 34.04 -1.25 -25.08
CA THR A 177 33.17 -0.69 -26.13
C THR A 177 32.87 0.78 -25.89
N LYS A 178 32.63 1.19 -24.63
CA LYS A 178 32.48 2.60 -24.26
C LYS A 178 33.75 3.41 -24.52
N GLY A 179 34.93 2.90 -24.17
CA GLY A 179 36.21 3.57 -24.48
C GLY A 179 36.44 3.76 -25.98
N ARG A 180 36.18 2.72 -26.79
CA ARG A 180 36.25 2.82 -28.26
C ARG A 180 35.24 3.84 -28.82
N SER A 181 34.04 3.89 -28.27
CA SER A 181 33.02 4.85 -28.71
C SER A 181 33.45 6.31 -28.49
N GLU A 182 34.19 6.57 -27.40
CA GLU A 182 34.75 7.89 -27.11
C GLU A 182 35.84 8.28 -28.11
N GLU A 183 36.73 7.33 -28.45
CA GLU A 183 37.77 7.52 -29.45
C GLU A 183 37.18 7.84 -30.83
N ILE A 184 36.14 7.10 -31.25
CA ILE A 184 35.43 7.31 -32.53
C ILE A 184 34.67 8.64 -32.54
N ALA A 185 33.94 8.95 -31.47
CA ALA A 185 33.23 10.22 -31.40
C ALA A 185 34.19 11.41 -31.50
N ARG A 186 35.35 11.31 -30.84
CA ARG A 186 36.41 12.32 -30.90
C ARG A 186 37.10 12.39 -32.27
N SER A 187 37.28 11.26 -32.96
CA SER A 187 37.96 11.25 -34.26
C SER A 187 37.08 11.84 -35.37
N LEU A 188 35.78 11.55 -35.36
CA LEU A 188 34.82 12.07 -36.34
C LEU A 188 34.38 13.51 -36.03
N PHE A 189 34.18 13.83 -34.75
CA PHE A 189 33.79 15.17 -34.29
C PHE A 189 34.70 15.60 -33.12
N PRO A 190 35.84 16.27 -33.41
CA PRO A 190 36.84 16.64 -32.40
C PRO A 190 36.31 17.44 -31.21
N GLU A 191 35.26 18.22 -31.45
CA GLU A 191 34.64 19.12 -30.49
C GLU A 191 33.59 18.43 -29.60
N THR A 192 33.47 17.10 -29.69
CA THR A 192 32.55 16.30 -28.86
C THR A 192 32.75 16.59 -27.38
N THR A 193 31.71 16.91 -26.63
CA THR A 193 31.81 16.91 -25.16
C THR A 193 31.52 15.50 -24.66
N ILE A 194 32.48 14.88 -23.98
CA ILE A 194 32.32 13.54 -23.42
C ILE A 194 31.97 13.66 -21.94
N VAL A 195 30.92 12.96 -21.51
CA VAL A 195 30.51 12.92 -20.10
C VAL A 195 30.53 11.49 -19.61
N ARG A 196 31.31 11.22 -18.57
CA ARG A 196 31.48 9.92 -17.93
C ARG A 196 30.84 9.94 -16.54
N PRO A 197 29.55 9.62 -16.42
CA PRO A 197 28.93 9.48 -15.11
C PRO A 197 29.39 8.19 -14.42
N ALA A 198 29.59 8.30 -13.11
CA ALA A 198 29.65 7.16 -12.20
C ALA A 198 28.29 6.45 -12.11
N PRO A 199 28.18 5.29 -11.42
CA PRO A 199 26.89 4.60 -11.26
C PRO A 199 25.84 5.55 -10.70
N ILE A 200 24.76 5.74 -11.47
CA ILE A 200 23.74 6.75 -11.19
C ILE A 200 22.67 6.16 -10.28
N PHE A 201 22.37 6.82 -9.17
CA PHE A 201 21.23 6.50 -8.32
C PHE A 201 20.11 7.53 -8.42
N GLY A 202 18.88 7.09 -8.16
CA GLY A 202 17.69 7.93 -8.28
C GLY A 202 16.41 7.14 -8.43
N PHE A 203 15.33 7.83 -8.83
CA PHE A 203 14.15 7.14 -9.32
C PHE A 203 14.53 6.35 -10.58
N GLU A 204 14.00 5.13 -10.71
CA GLU A 204 14.25 4.19 -11.82
C GLU A 204 15.71 3.79 -12.05
N ASP A 205 16.54 3.81 -11.01
CA ASP A 205 17.92 3.36 -11.11
C ASP A 205 18.08 1.83 -11.22
N ASN A 206 19.25 1.42 -11.72
CA ASN A 206 19.68 0.03 -11.75
C ASN A 206 20.68 -0.28 -10.62
N LEU A 207 20.74 0.58 -9.59
CA LEU A 207 21.64 0.44 -8.44
C LEU A 207 20.85 0.15 -7.16
N LEU A 208 20.18 1.16 -6.59
CA LEU A 208 19.44 1.02 -5.33
C LEU A 208 18.15 0.20 -5.48
N LEU A 209 17.35 0.48 -6.51
CA LEU A 209 16.08 -0.21 -6.76
C LEU A 209 16.32 -1.64 -7.24
N LYS A 210 17.35 -1.89 -8.05
CA LYS A 210 17.78 -3.24 -8.45
C LYS A 210 18.16 -4.06 -7.21
N LEU A 211 18.93 -3.47 -6.29
CA LEU A 211 19.27 -4.08 -5.02
C LEU A 211 18.00 -4.37 -4.18
N ALA A 212 17.13 -3.39 -4.00
CA ALA A 212 15.95 -3.51 -3.14
C ALA A 212 14.90 -4.51 -3.67
N GLY A 213 14.80 -4.68 -4.99
CA GLY A 213 13.86 -5.59 -5.63
C GLY A 213 14.24 -7.07 -5.57
N VAL A 214 15.47 -7.42 -5.18
CA VAL A 214 15.98 -8.79 -5.21
C VAL A 214 16.07 -9.38 -3.80
N THR A 215 15.63 -10.62 -3.62
CA THR A 215 15.69 -11.33 -2.33
C THR A 215 17.03 -12.04 -2.07
N ASN A 216 17.59 -12.66 -3.11
CA ASN A 216 18.85 -13.39 -3.06
C ASN A 216 19.86 -12.69 -3.99
N LEU A 217 20.93 -12.14 -3.40
CA LEU A 217 21.99 -11.47 -4.12
C LEU A 217 23.08 -12.49 -4.47
N PHE A 218 23.28 -12.71 -5.77
CA PHE A 218 24.36 -13.55 -6.29
C PHE A 218 25.49 -12.66 -6.78
N THR A 219 26.68 -12.81 -6.21
CA THR A 219 27.89 -12.11 -6.64
C THR A 219 29.06 -13.07 -6.72
N SER A 220 30.17 -12.63 -7.29
CA SER A 220 31.42 -13.38 -7.34
C SER A 220 32.57 -12.72 -6.57
N ASN A 221 32.52 -11.42 -6.31
CA ASN A 221 33.58 -10.68 -5.62
C ASN A 221 33.23 -10.25 -4.17
N ASN A 222 32.27 -10.90 -3.52
CA ASN A 222 31.77 -10.49 -2.19
C ASN A 222 31.38 -8.99 -2.11
N MET A 223 30.91 -8.38 -3.22
CA MET A 223 30.52 -6.97 -3.27
C MET A 223 31.63 -5.98 -2.87
N GLN A 224 32.89 -6.36 -3.11
CA GLN A 224 34.05 -5.55 -2.73
C GLN A 224 34.38 -4.44 -3.73
N GLU A 225 33.74 -4.40 -4.91
CA GLU A 225 33.97 -3.32 -5.87
C GLU A 225 33.64 -1.96 -5.28
N LYS A 226 34.46 -0.95 -5.61
CA LYS A 226 34.31 0.39 -5.08
C LYS A 226 34.13 1.45 -6.16
N PHE A 227 33.11 2.28 -5.98
CA PHE A 227 32.78 3.40 -6.87
C PHE A 227 32.18 4.57 -6.08
N ASN A 228 31.98 5.71 -6.75
CA ASN A 228 31.46 6.94 -6.18
C ASN A 228 30.09 7.24 -6.82
N PRO A 229 28.99 6.68 -6.29
CA PRO A 229 27.67 6.81 -6.89
C PRO A 229 27.25 8.28 -7.02
N VAL A 230 26.54 8.61 -8.09
CA VAL A 230 26.14 9.99 -8.40
C VAL A 230 24.63 10.11 -8.53
N HIS A 231 24.09 11.25 -8.10
CA HIS A 231 22.66 11.51 -8.17
C HIS A 231 22.19 11.84 -9.58
N SER A 232 21.12 11.20 -10.03
CA SER A 232 20.53 11.40 -11.37
C SER A 232 20.14 12.85 -11.71
N ILE A 233 19.63 13.62 -10.74
CA ILE A 233 19.21 15.01 -10.93
C ILE A 233 20.42 15.92 -11.10
N ASP A 234 21.52 15.63 -10.40
CA ASP A 234 22.78 16.37 -10.47
C ASP A 234 23.49 16.13 -11.80
N VAL A 235 23.52 14.88 -12.29
CA VAL A 235 24.02 14.57 -13.65
C VAL A 235 23.17 15.30 -14.70
N GLY A 236 21.84 15.32 -14.55
CA GLY A 236 20.96 16.08 -15.43
C GLY A 236 21.24 17.60 -15.41
N ALA A 237 21.55 18.17 -14.23
CA ALA A 237 21.93 19.57 -14.09
C ALA A 237 23.29 19.87 -14.74
N ALA A 238 24.25 18.95 -14.60
CA ALA A 238 25.55 19.06 -15.24
C ALA A 238 25.42 19.05 -16.77
N LEU A 239 24.63 18.12 -17.33
CA LEU A 239 24.36 18.07 -18.78
C LEU A 239 23.69 19.35 -19.30
N GLU A 240 22.74 19.90 -18.55
CA GLU A 240 22.09 21.17 -18.86
C GLU A 240 23.10 22.33 -18.89
N LYS A 241 23.96 22.45 -17.88
CA LYS A 241 25.01 23.49 -17.85
C LYS A 241 26.00 23.31 -19.00
N ILE A 242 26.46 22.08 -19.25
CA ILE A 242 27.37 21.75 -20.36
C ILE A 242 26.75 22.17 -21.70
N PHE A 243 25.45 21.99 -21.89
CA PHE A 243 24.79 22.35 -23.14
C PHE A 243 24.70 23.86 -23.39
N PHE A 244 24.58 24.68 -22.35
CA PHE A 244 24.52 26.14 -22.50
C PHE A 244 25.89 26.83 -22.50
N ASP A 245 26.92 26.17 -21.97
CA ASP A 245 28.27 26.74 -21.86
C ASP A 245 29.19 26.27 -22.99
N ASP A 246 29.39 27.11 -24.01
CA ASP A 246 30.24 26.82 -25.18
C ASP A 246 31.71 26.53 -24.86
N THR A 247 32.20 26.91 -23.67
CA THR A 247 33.58 26.60 -23.26
C THR A 247 33.81 25.10 -23.00
N THR A 248 32.73 24.31 -22.91
CA THR A 248 32.77 22.87 -22.64
C THR A 248 32.97 22.01 -23.89
N ALA A 249 32.97 22.61 -25.08
CA ALA A 249 33.25 21.91 -26.34
C ALA A 249 34.64 21.27 -26.30
N GLY A 250 34.76 20.04 -26.80
CA GLY A 250 36.03 19.32 -26.86
C GLY A 250 36.51 18.74 -25.52
N GLN A 251 35.79 18.95 -24.42
CA GLN A 251 36.23 18.54 -23.08
C GLN A 251 35.66 17.18 -22.67
N THR A 252 36.29 16.58 -21.67
CA THR A 252 35.83 15.36 -21.01
C THR A 252 35.49 15.68 -19.56
N PHE A 253 34.29 15.34 -19.13
CA PHE A 253 33.80 15.49 -17.77
C PHE A 253 33.63 14.13 -17.13
N GLU A 254 34.21 13.93 -15.96
CA GLU A 254 33.97 12.77 -15.12
C GLU A 254 33.12 13.17 -13.91
N LEU A 255 31.89 12.67 -13.89
CA LEU A 255 30.86 13.06 -12.94
C LEU A 255 30.71 11.96 -11.88
N TYR A 256 31.35 12.17 -10.73
CA TYR A 256 31.35 11.23 -9.61
C TYR A 256 30.85 11.87 -8.31
N GLY A 257 30.30 11.06 -7.41
CA GLY A 257 29.78 11.51 -6.13
C GLY A 257 30.87 11.91 -5.12
N PRO A 258 30.49 12.54 -3.99
CA PRO A 258 31.45 13.08 -3.03
C PRO A 258 32.21 12.00 -2.25
N LYS A 259 31.64 10.80 -2.11
CA LYS A 259 32.18 9.71 -1.29
C LYS A 259 32.28 8.39 -2.07
N LYS A 260 33.36 7.66 -1.82
CA LYS A 260 33.59 6.31 -2.35
C LYS A 260 32.93 5.28 -1.44
N TYR A 261 32.18 4.37 -2.04
CA TYR A 261 31.48 3.28 -1.37
C TYR A 261 31.88 1.93 -1.95
N SER A 262 31.89 0.89 -1.13
CA SER A 262 31.82 -0.47 -1.66
C SER A 262 30.38 -0.87 -1.97
N MET A 263 30.20 -1.83 -2.88
CA MET A 263 28.87 -2.37 -3.16
C MET A 263 28.25 -3.05 -1.92
N GLU A 264 29.08 -3.63 -1.04
CA GLU A 264 28.67 -4.15 0.27
C GLU A 264 28.07 -3.04 1.16
N GLU A 265 28.75 -1.89 1.28
CA GLU A 265 28.26 -0.75 2.07
C GLU A 265 26.92 -0.25 1.55
N ILE A 266 26.76 -0.16 0.22
CA ILE A 266 25.50 0.23 -0.42
C ILE A 266 24.41 -0.81 -0.13
N SER A 267 24.72 -2.10 -0.24
CA SER A 267 23.77 -3.17 0.07
C SER A 267 23.30 -3.09 1.51
N VAL A 268 24.21 -2.93 2.47
CA VAL A 268 23.86 -2.79 3.89
C VAL A 268 23.02 -1.54 4.15
N MET A 269 23.28 -0.43 3.45
CA MET A 269 22.42 0.76 3.52
C MET A 269 21.01 0.46 3.01
N VAL A 270 20.88 -0.25 1.88
CA VAL A 270 19.57 -0.64 1.33
C VAL A 270 18.83 -1.56 2.30
N ASP A 271 19.46 -2.61 2.83
CA ASP A 271 18.84 -3.55 3.81
C ASP A 271 18.28 -2.82 5.04
N LYS A 272 19.04 -1.85 5.55
CA LYS A 272 18.63 -1.01 6.69
C LYS A 272 17.41 -0.15 6.35
N GLU A 273 17.33 0.37 5.13
CA GLU A 273 16.25 1.26 4.72
C GLU A 273 14.96 0.51 4.39
N ILE A 274 15.05 -0.69 3.82
CA ILE A 274 13.87 -1.50 3.49
C ILE A 274 13.37 -2.36 4.67
N TYR A 275 14.08 -2.35 5.80
CA TYR A 275 13.82 -3.21 6.97
C TYR A 275 13.76 -4.70 6.63
N LYS A 276 14.67 -5.16 5.76
CA LYS A 276 14.73 -6.56 5.32
C LYS A 276 16.19 -6.99 5.23
N GLN A 277 16.48 -8.20 5.69
CA GLN A 277 17.77 -8.83 5.45
C GLN A 277 17.68 -9.71 4.20
N ARG A 278 18.41 -9.32 3.14
CA ARG A 278 18.56 -10.14 1.93
C ARG A 278 19.67 -11.17 2.12
N ARG A 279 19.53 -12.32 1.45
CA ARG A 279 20.56 -13.37 1.49
C ARG A 279 21.62 -13.04 0.45
N HIS A 280 22.86 -12.93 0.87
CA HIS A 280 24.01 -12.77 -0.01
C HIS A 280 24.73 -14.10 -0.19
N ILE A 281 24.92 -14.52 -1.44
CA ILE A 281 25.56 -15.78 -1.80
C ILE A 281 26.68 -15.47 -2.78
N ASN A 282 27.92 -15.76 -2.37
CA ASN A 282 29.08 -15.59 -3.22
C ASN A 282 29.40 -16.87 -3.98
N VAL A 283 29.40 -16.79 -5.32
CA VAL A 283 29.66 -17.90 -6.23
C VAL A 283 30.96 -17.62 -6.99
N PRO A 284 31.90 -18.57 -7.10
CA PRO A 284 33.14 -18.37 -7.83
C PRO A 284 32.92 -17.94 -9.29
N LYS A 285 33.75 -16.99 -9.76
CA LYS A 285 33.68 -16.37 -11.09
C LYS A 285 33.63 -17.39 -12.23
N ALA A 286 34.44 -18.45 -12.10
CA ALA A 286 34.53 -19.53 -13.07
C ALA A 286 33.21 -20.27 -13.29
N ILE A 287 32.30 -20.26 -12.30
CA ILE A 287 30.98 -20.87 -12.37
C ILE A 287 29.93 -19.82 -12.75
N LEU A 288 29.95 -18.65 -12.09
CA LEU A 288 28.89 -17.66 -12.26
C LEU A 288 28.91 -17.03 -13.66
N LYS A 289 30.08 -16.75 -14.22
CA LYS A 289 30.22 -16.13 -15.54
C LYS A 289 29.58 -16.94 -16.68
N PRO A 290 29.92 -18.23 -16.90
CA PRO A 290 29.29 -19.02 -17.97
C PRO A 290 27.79 -19.24 -17.74
N VAL A 291 27.37 -19.39 -16.47
CA VAL A 291 25.94 -19.49 -16.13
C VAL A 291 25.20 -18.20 -16.51
N ALA A 292 25.75 -17.03 -16.16
CA ALA A 292 25.19 -15.73 -16.52
C ALA A 292 25.10 -15.55 -18.04
N GLU A 293 26.12 -15.98 -18.79
CA GLU A 293 26.10 -15.94 -20.25
C GLU A 293 24.96 -16.77 -20.86
N ILE A 294 24.77 -18.00 -20.37
CA ILE A 294 23.71 -18.90 -20.83
C ILE A 294 22.34 -18.34 -20.44
N LEU A 295 22.18 -17.88 -19.20
CA LEU A 295 20.92 -17.29 -18.72
C LEU A 295 20.50 -16.09 -19.57
N ASN A 296 21.43 -15.18 -19.90
CA ASN A 296 21.15 -14.02 -20.73
C ASN A 296 20.77 -14.39 -22.19
N LYS A 297 21.28 -15.51 -22.72
CA LYS A 297 20.90 -16.00 -24.06
C LYS A 297 19.54 -16.70 -24.07
N VAL A 298 19.20 -17.43 -23.02
CA VAL A 298 17.96 -18.21 -22.93
C VAL A 298 16.78 -17.29 -22.61
N LEU A 299 16.89 -16.53 -21.52
CA LEU A 299 15.81 -15.68 -21.02
C LEU A 299 15.62 -14.45 -21.92
N TRP A 300 14.38 -13.95 -22.01
CA TRP A 300 14.07 -12.72 -22.75
C TRP A 300 14.16 -11.47 -21.86
N TRP A 301 14.10 -11.63 -20.54
CA TRP A 301 14.32 -10.55 -19.57
C TRP A 301 15.75 -10.61 -19.03
N HIS A 302 16.24 -9.46 -18.57
CA HIS A 302 17.57 -9.35 -17.99
C HIS A 302 17.60 -9.88 -16.55
N THR A 303 18.61 -10.67 -16.22
CA THR A 303 18.90 -11.16 -14.86
C THR A 303 20.31 -10.79 -14.45
N LEU A 304 21.30 -11.45 -15.06
CA LEU A 304 22.73 -11.24 -14.86
C LEU A 304 23.44 -11.47 -16.19
N SER A 305 24.49 -10.71 -16.45
CA SER A 305 25.34 -10.85 -17.64
C SER A 305 26.76 -11.24 -17.28
N ALA A 306 27.45 -11.93 -18.19
CA ALA A 306 28.84 -12.34 -18.00
C ALA A 306 29.77 -11.13 -17.79
N ASP A 307 29.47 -9.99 -18.41
CA ASP A 307 30.23 -8.76 -18.25
C ASP A 307 29.98 -8.07 -16.90
N GLU A 308 28.76 -8.10 -16.36
CA GLU A 308 28.51 -7.64 -14.99
C GLU A 308 29.38 -8.36 -13.97
N VAL A 309 29.50 -9.69 -14.08
CA VAL A 309 30.38 -10.50 -13.21
C VAL A 309 31.85 -10.12 -13.37
N GLU A 310 32.30 -9.70 -14.56
CA GLU A 310 33.66 -9.17 -14.75
C GLU A 310 33.84 -7.80 -14.09
N ARG A 311 32.84 -6.93 -14.19
CA ARG A 311 32.87 -5.58 -13.61
C ARG A 311 32.87 -5.58 -12.09
N GLU A 312 32.32 -6.61 -11.43
CA GLU A 312 32.44 -6.78 -9.97
C GLU A 312 33.89 -6.83 -9.48
N PHE A 313 34.88 -7.13 -10.34
CA PHE A 313 36.30 -7.16 -9.96
C PHE A 313 37.04 -5.87 -10.31
N LEU A 314 36.34 -4.84 -10.80
CA LEU A 314 36.94 -3.59 -11.27
C LEU A 314 36.48 -2.43 -10.41
N ASP A 315 37.41 -1.81 -9.70
CA ASP A 315 37.18 -0.55 -9.02
C ASP A 315 37.06 0.61 -10.02
N GLN A 316 36.31 1.64 -9.63
CA GLN A 316 36.26 2.89 -10.39
C GLN A 316 37.65 3.56 -10.40
N VAL A 317 38.13 3.89 -11.60
CA VAL A 317 39.34 4.68 -11.83
C VAL A 317 38.93 6.04 -12.38
N ILE A 318 39.36 7.10 -11.69
CA ILE A 318 39.07 8.49 -12.05
C ILE A 318 40.24 9.03 -12.88
N ASP A 319 39.93 9.64 -14.02
CA ASP A 319 40.88 10.33 -14.88
C ASP A 319 41.22 11.71 -14.28
N PRO A 320 42.48 11.94 -13.82
CA PRO A 320 42.86 13.22 -13.21
C PRO A 320 42.86 14.39 -14.20
N LYS A 321 42.81 14.13 -15.52
CA LYS A 321 42.74 15.17 -16.55
C LYS A 321 41.32 15.61 -16.87
N ALA A 322 40.32 14.82 -16.49
CA ALA A 322 38.93 15.13 -16.76
C ALA A 322 38.41 16.21 -15.79
N LYS A 323 37.51 17.06 -16.29
CA LYS A 323 36.80 18.04 -15.46
C LYS A 323 35.75 17.33 -14.60
N THR A 324 35.34 17.96 -13.51
CA THR A 324 34.45 17.38 -12.51
C THR A 324 33.23 18.28 -12.24
N PHE A 325 32.36 17.89 -11.30
CA PHE A 325 31.26 18.74 -10.85
C PHE A 325 31.72 20.11 -10.31
N LYS A 326 32.94 20.19 -9.76
CA LYS A 326 33.49 21.45 -9.24
C LYS A 326 33.67 22.49 -10.33
N ASP A 327 34.10 22.07 -11.53
CA ASP A 327 34.29 22.96 -12.68
C ASP A 327 32.95 23.51 -13.21
N LEU A 328 31.85 22.80 -12.95
CA LEU A 328 30.49 23.21 -13.30
C LEU A 328 29.81 23.99 -12.17
N GLY A 329 30.47 24.20 -11.02
CA GLY A 329 29.88 24.84 -9.85
C GLY A 329 28.63 24.11 -9.33
N ILE A 330 28.69 22.78 -9.27
CA ILE A 330 27.63 21.92 -8.73
C ILE A 330 28.23 21.13 -7.57
N GLU A 331 27.52 21.08 -6.44
CA GLU A 331 27.85 20.19 -5.32
C GLU A 331 26.97 18.95 -5.40
N PRO A 332 27.54 17.76 -5.71
CA PRO A 332 26.74 16.55 -5.84
C PRO A 332 26.24 16.07 -4.47
N GLY A 333 25.00 15.64 -4.42
CA GLY A 333 24.41 15.07 -3.22
C GLY A 333 24.93 13.66 -2.91
N ASP A 334 25.15 13.36 -1.63
CA ASP A 334 25.58 12.03 -1.18
C ASP A 334 24.41 11.04 -1.09
N ILE A 335 24.69 9.75 -1.32
CA ILE A 335 23.68 8.69 -1.42
C ILE A 335 22.83 8.57 -0.16
N ILE A 336 23.44 8.71 1.02
CA ILE A 336 22.79 8.59 2.34
C ILE A 336 21.62 9.55 2.50
N ASN A 337 21.72 10.74 1.91
CA ASN A 337 20.69 11.78 2.05
C ASN A 337 19.42 11.46 1.25
N PHE A 338 19.48 10.53 0.30
CA PHE A 338 18.35 10.21 -0.59
C PHE A 338 17.85 8.77 -0.49
N THR A 339 18.56 7.87 0.21
CA THR A 339 18.18 6.45 0.31
C THR A 339 16.74 6.27 0.75
N TYR A 340 16.31 7.00 1.79
CA TYR A 340 14.93 6.96 2.29
C TYR A 340 13.90 7.26 1.19
N HIS A 341 14.08 8.38 0.48
CA HIS A 341 13.12 8.85 -0.53
C HIS A 341 12.94 7.87 -1.70
N TYR A 342 14.00 7.16 -2.09
CA TYR A 342 13.95 6.21 -3.19
C TYR A 342 13.49 4.81 -2.77
N LEU A 343 13.81 4.40 -1.54
CA LEU A 343 13.58 3.04 -1.07
C LEU A 343 12.29 2.88 -0.26
N GLN A 344 11.60 3.97 0.08
CA GLN A 344 10.35 3.93 0.85
C GLN A 344 9.33 2.95 0.27
N GLY A 345 9.20 2.89 -1.07
CA GLY A 345 8.27 1.98 -1.75
C GLY A 345 8.56 0.48 -1.59
N PHE A 346 9.77 0.11 -1.11
CA PHE A 346 10.16 -1.28 -0.87
C PHE A 346 9.97 -1.70 0.60
N ARG A 347 9.57 -0.77 1.48
CA ARG A 347 9.26 -1.09 2.88
C ARG A 347 7.94 -1.86 2.96
N SER A 348 7.85 -2.76 3.94
CA SER A 348 6.56 -3.40 4.26
C SER A 348 5.58 -2.37 4.83
N GLN A 349 4.28 -2.66 4.74
CA GLN A 349 3.22 -1.79 5.27
C GLN A 349 3.43 -1.41 6.74
N ASN A 350 4.01 -2.32 7.54
CA ASN A 350 4.30 -2.10 8.96
C ASN A 350 5.35 -1.00 9.20
N PHE A 351 6.25 -0.76 8.23
CA PHE A 351 7.38 0.17 8.36
C PHE A 351 7.31 1.34 7.37
N TYR A 352 6.24 1.43 6.58
CA TYR A 352 6.12 2.41 5.49
C TYR A 352 6.10 3.87 6.01
N ASP A 353 5.35 4.10 7.09
CA ASP A 353 5.18 5.42 7.71
C ASP A 353 6.27 5.78 8.72
N LEU A 354 7.18 4.84 9.04
CA LEU A 354 8.25 5.12 9.99
C LEU A 354 9.22 6.13 9.37
N PRO A 355 9.49 7.28 10.04
CA PRO A 355 10.56 8.16 9.60
C PRO A 355 11.89 7.39 9.65
N PRO A 356 12.88 7.77 8.80
CA PRO A 356 14.21 7.19 8.90
C PRO A 356 14.74 7.46 10.30
N ALA A 357 14.95 6.41 11.10
CA ALA A 357 15.29 6.54 12.51
C ALA A 357 16.55 7.41 12.68
N THR A 358 16.35 8.54 13.36
CA THR A 358 17.37 9.55 13.61
C THR A 358 18.49 8.95 14.47
N GLU A 359 19.74 9.41 14.35
CA GLU A 359 20.83 8.92 15.22
C GLU A 359 20.52 9.06 16.72
N LYS A 360 19.73 10.08 17.08
CA LYS A 360 19.22 10.30 18.43
C LYS A 360 18.24 9.20 18.86
N GLU A 361 17.28 8.84 18.02
CA GLU A 361 16.30 7.78 18.30
C GLU A 361 17.00 6.42 18.40
N LYS A 362 17.95 6.12 17.51
CA LYS A 362 18.78 4.90 17.60
C LYS A 362 19.61 4.85 18.89
N ARG A 363 20.06 6.00 19.40
CA ARG A 363 20.81 6.10 20.66
C ARG A 363 19.89 5.96 21.87
N GLU A 364 18.66 6.45 21.78
CA GLU A 364 17.62 6.27 22.80
C GLU A 364 17.13 4.83 22.83
N GLU A 365 16.87 4.20 21.68
CA GLU A 365 16.52 2.79 21.54
C GLU A 365 17.59 1.88 22.17
N LYS A 366 18.89 2.16 21.95
CA LYS A 366 20.01 1.48 22.62
C LYS A 366 20.04 1.64 24.15
N LYS A 367 19.34 2.61 24.74
CA LYS A 367 19.20 2.70 26.21
C LYS A 367 18.19 1.70 26.76
N TYR A 368 17.27 1.22 25.93
CA TYR A 368 16.28 0.24 26.32
C TYR A 368 16.83 -1.16 26.03
N ILE A 369 16.81 -2.02 27.05
CA ILE A 369 17.11 -3.45 26.87
C ILE A 369 15.87 -4.06 26.21
N HIS A 370 15.96 -4.35 24.92
CA HIS A 370 14.97 -5.19 24.26
C HIS A 370 15.22 -6.62 24.72
N VAL A 371 14.43 -7.08 25.68
CA VAL A 371 14.45 -8.49 26.11
C VAL A 371 13.84 -9.31 24.99
N LEU A 372 14.68 -9.74 24.06
CA LEU A 372 14.40 -10.75 23.03
C LEU A 372 15.15 -12.05 23.40
N ASP A 373 15.14 -12.41 24.68
CA ASP A 373 15.33 -13.82 25.04
C ASP A 373 13.95 -14.47 24.98
N GLU A 374 13.88 -15.63 24.33
CA GLU A 374 12.69 -16.45 24.14
C GLU A 374 11.81 -16.42 25.40
N LEU A 375 10.57 -15.93 25.24
CA LEU A 375 9.53 -15.93 26.26
C LEU A 375 9.20 -17.37 26.67
N SER A 376 10.02 -17.95 27.55
CA SER A 376 9.57 -19.03 28.41
C SER A 376 8.59 -18.41 29.41
N LEU A 377 7.31 -18.77 29.29
CA LEU A 377 6.27 -18.35 30.23
C LEU A 377 6.73 -18.73 31.63
N SER A 378 6.58 -17.81 32.59
CA SER A 378 6.92 -18.09 33.99
C SER A 378 6.11 -19.30 34.48
N SER A 379 6.61 -20.02 35.48
CA SER A 379 5.89 -21.16 36.07
C SER A 379 4.48 -20.80 36.52
N HIS A 380 4.28 -19.55 36.96
CA HIS A 380 2.96 -19.04 37.31
C HIS A 380 2.06 -18.83 36.09
N ALA A 381 2.61 -18.33 34.97
CA ALA A 381 1.88 -18.18 33.72
C ALA A 381 1.52 -19.53 33.09
N LEU A 382 2.40 -20.55 33.20
CA LEU A 382 2.09 -21.92 32.78
C LEU A 382 1.00 -22.55 33.65
N ALA A 383 1.00 -22.30 34.96
CA ALA A 383 -0.06 -22.76 35.85
C ALA A 383 -1.41 -22.11 35.52
N ALA A 384 -1.43 -20.79 35.30
CA ALA A 384 -2.64 -20.08 34.89
C ALA A 384 -3.17 -20.58 33.53
N LEU A 385 -2.27 -20.93 32.60
CA LEU A 385 -2.63 -21.46 31.29
C LEU A 385 -3.20 -22.89 31.39
N ALA A 386 -2.65 -23.73 32.29
CA ALA A 386 -3.20 -25.05 32.58
C ALA A 386 -4.57 -24.97 33.28
N GLU A 387 -4.76 -24.03 34.20
CA GLU A 387 -6.04 -23.75 34.85
C GLU A 387 -7.09 -23.30 33.84
N PHE A 388 -6.73 -22.39 32.93
CA PHE A 388 -7.59 -21.95 31.82
C PHE A 388 -7.99 -23.10 30.89
N HIS A 389 -7.06 -24.01 30.55
CA HIS A 389 -7.39 -25.20 29.76
C HIS A 389 -8.33 -26.15 30.50
N ALA A 390 -8.13 -26.36 31.80
CA ALA A 390 -9.00 -27.19 32.62
C ALA A 390 -10.43 -26.62 32.75
N GLU A 391 -10.56 -25.29 32.89
CA GLU A 391 -11.84 -24.59 32.85
C GLU A 391 -12.52 -24.76 31.49
N LYS A 392 -11.77 -24.62 30.39
CA LYS A 392 -12.29 -24.83 29.03
C LYS A 392 -12.79 -26.26 28.82
N ASP A 393 -12.04 -27.27 29.23
CA ASP A 393 -12.41 -28.69 29.10
C ASP A 393 -13.62 -29.06 29.97
N ALA A 394 -13.77 -28.41 31.15
CA ALA A 394 -14.96 -28.57 31.98
C ALA A 394 -16.19 -27.91 31.33
N HIS A 395 -15.99 -26.77 30.68
CA HIS A 395 -17.04 -26.04 30.01
C HIS A 395 -17.58 -26.81 28.78
N GLU A 396 -16.69 -27.40 27.98
CA GLU A 396 -17.05 -28.25 26.84
C GLU A 396 -17.87 -29.48 27.28
N ARG A 397 -17.49 -30.13 28.39
CA ARG A 397 -18.24 -31.26 28.97
C ARG A 397 -19.65 -30.88 29.43
N ASN A 398 -19.83 -29.69 30.02
CA ASN A 398 -21.16 -29.20 30.40
C ASN A 398 -22.03 -28.88 29.17
N PHE A 399 -21.42 -28.37 28.10
CA PHE A 399 -22.11 -28.12 26.83
C PHE A 399 -22.55 -29.43 26.14
N GLU A 400 -21.71 -30.47 26.17
CA GLU A 400 -22.07 -31.80 25.65
C GLU A 400 -23.23 -32.45 26.40
N LYS A 401 -23.29 -32.30 27.74
CA LYS A 401 -24.43 -32.76 28.56
C LYS A 401 -25.74 -32.07 28.19
N LEU A 402 -25.71 -30.77 27.92
CA LEU A 402 -26.89 -30.03 27.43
C LEU A 402 -27.33 -30.51 26.04
N ARG A 403 -26.37 -30.85 25.17
CA ARG A 403 -26.65 -31.37 23.82
C ARG A 403 -27.29 -32.76 23.83
N THR A 404 -26.86 -33.65 24.74
CA THR A 404 -27.42 -34.99 24.87
C THR A 404 -28.77 -35.01 25.59
N GLY A 405 -29.01 -34.08 26.52
CA GLY A 405 -30.30 -33.92 27.21
C GLY A 405 -31.42 -33.30 26.35
N ALA A 406 -31.09 -32.45 25.38
CA ALA A 406 -32.08 -31.70 24.57
C ALA A 406 -32.53 -32.38 23.26
N ALA A 407 -31.98 -33.56 22.91
CA ALA A 407 -32.32 -34.24 21.67
C ALA A 407 -33.73 -34.87 21.71
N PRO A 408 -34.66 -34.57 20.77
CA PRO A 408 -35.91 -35.30 20.68
C PRO A 408 -35.63 -36.75 20.27
N ARG A 409 -36.13 -37.72 21.05
CA ARG A 409 -36.10 -39.15 20.70
C ARG A 409 -36.93 -39.40 19.44
N ALA A 410 -36.31 -39.29 18.27
CA ALA A 410 -36.88 -39.63 16.98
C ALA A 410 -35.92 -40.50 16.15
N GLY A 411 -36.18 -41.81 16.16
CA GLY A 411 -36.06 -42.75 15.04
C GLY A 411 -34.82 -42.78 14.13
N ALA A 412 -34.06 -43.87 14.29
CA ALA A 412 -33.39 -44.68 13.26
C ALA A 412 -32.13 -44.13 12.53
N GLY A 413 -30.98 -44.74 12.86
CA GLY A 413 -30.14 -45.39 11.85
C GLY A 413 -28.69 -44.91 11.69
N LEU A 414 -27.77 -45.83 12.04
CA LEU A 414 -26.38 -46.01 11.56
C LEU A 414 -25.24 -45.19 12.20
N GLY A 415 -24.76 -45.74 13.32
CA GLY A 415 -23.38 -46.27 13.46
C GLY A 415 -22.24 -45.28 13.67
N VAL A 416 -21.56 -45.36 14.81
CA VAL A 416 -20.11 -45.65 14.97
C VAL A 416 -19.83 -45.89 16.48
N VAL A 417 -19.28 -47.09 16.76
CA VAL A 417 -18.40 -47.60 17.82
C VAL A 417 -18.17 -46.76 19.10
N GLU A 418 -18.51 -47.37 20.25
CA GLU A 418 -18.14 -46.97 21.64
C GLU A 418 -16.69 -47.33 22.01
N PRO A 419 -16.17 -46.75 23.10
CA PRO A 419 -15.60 -47.60 24.14
C PRO A 419 -16.27 -47.39 25.51
N GLU A 420 -16.40 -48.51 26.19
CA GLU A 420 -16.98 -48.75 27.51
C GLU A 420 -16.16 -48.05 28.63
N ASP A 421 -16.84 -47.49 29.64
CA ASP A 421 -16.58 -47.74 31.08
C ASP A 421 -17.51 -46.90 31.99
N GLU A 422 -18.11 -47.61 32.97
CA GLU A 422 -18.66 -47.18 34.28
C GLU A 422 -20.11 -46.62 34.45
N ASP A 423 -20.94 -47.53 34.99
CA ASP A 423 -22.07 -47.46 35.94
C ASP A 423 -23.29 -46.50 35.81
N PRO A 424 -24.52 -47.00 36.07
CA PRO A 424 -25.76 -46.27 35.83
C PRO A 424 -26.19 -45.46 37.06
N ILE A 425 -26.20 -44.13 36.96
CA ILE A 425 -26.93 -43.28 37.90
C ILE A 425 -28.24 -42.84 37.24
N ALA A 426 -29.31 -43.52 37.64
CA ALA A 426 -30.68 -43.05 37.42
C ALA A 426 -30.92 -41.81 38.29
N GLY A 427 -31.10 -40.66 37.65
CA GLY A 427 -31.52 -39.41 38.27
C GLY A 427 -32.13 -38.49 37.21
N ASP A 428 -33.38 -38.10 37.40
CA ASP A 428 -34.17 -37.25 36.50
C ASP A 428 -33.44 -35.92 36.21
N ALA A 429 -32.95 -35.75 34.99
CA ALA A 429 -32.13 -34.60 34.56
C ALA A 429 -32.95 -33.35 34.17
N ASP A 430 -34.26 -33.33 34.42
CA ASP A 430 -35.16 -32.25 33.97
C ASP A 430 -35.34 -31.11 35.00
N ASP A 431 -34.77 -31.21 36.21
CA ASP A 431 -35.04 -30.28 37.32
C ASP A 431 -34.04 -29.11 37.49
N GLU A 432 -32.88 -29.09 36.82
CA GLU A 432 -31.92 -27.97 36.99
C GLU A 432 -32.24 -26.79 36.06
N PRO A 433 -32.29 -25.54 36.58
CA PRO A 433 -32.56 -24.34 35.78
C PRO A 433 -31.47 -24.13 34.71
N LEU A 434 -31.88 -23.77 33.50
CA LEU A 434 -30.92 -23.44 32.43
C LEU A 434 -30.19 -22.15 32.79
N SER A 435 -28.87 -22.14 32.69
CA SER A 435 -28.04 -20.97 32.97
C SER A 435 -27.34 -20.48 31.69
N MET A 436 -27.27 -19.15 31.53
CA MET A 436 -26.46 -18.51 30.48
C MET A 436 -24.96 -18.74 30.66
N ALA A 437 -24.49 -19.15 31.84
CA ALA A 437 -23.10 -19.54 32.07
C ALA A 437 -22.64 -20.71 31.19
N ALA A 438 -23.58 -21.47 30.61
CA ALA A 438 -23.28 -22.53 29.65
C ALA A 438 -22.93 -22.02 28.23
N PHE A 439 -23.14 -20.73 27.94
CA PHE A 439 -22.92 -20.12 26.63
C PHE A 439 -21.98 -18.92 26.77
N THR A 440 -20.68 -19.11 26.51
CA THR A 440 -19.68 -18.02 26.59
C THR A 440 -19.97 -16.89 25.62
N GLU A 441 -19.81 -15.64 26.06
CA GLU A 441 -19.88 -14.46 25.20
C GLU A 441 -18.72 -14.43 24.20
N ASP A 442 -18.99 -14.13 22.92
CA ASP A 442 -17.97 -13.78 21.93
C ASP A 442 -17.95 -12.27 21.67
N TRP A 443 -16.86 -11.63 22.09
CA TRP A 443 -16.63 -10.20 21.91
C TRP A 443 -16.50 -9.80 20.44
N ASN A 444 -16.04 -10.71 19.56
CA ASN A 444 -15.93 -10.44 18.12
C ASN A 444 -17.30 -10.40 17.45
N GLU A 445 -18.28 -11.14 17.99
CA GLU A 445 -19.67 -11.12 17.52
C GLU A 445 -20.52 -10.06 18.26
N SER A 446 -19.91 -9.29 19.18
CA SER A 446 -20.59 -8.26 19.98
C SER A 446 -21.75 -8.84 20.81
N GLN A 447 -21.56 -10.07 21.32
CA GLN A 447 -22.51 -10.76 22.18
C GLN A 447 -22.35 -10.32 23.64
N PHE A 448 -23.40 -9.74 24.21
CA PHE A 448 -23.42 -9.37 25.62
C PHE A 448 -24.76 -9.76 26.23
N TRP A 449 -24.72 -10.54 27.31
CA TRP A 449 -25.93 -11.06 27.92
C TRP A 449 -26.51 -10.10 28.96
N PHE A 450 -27.85 -10.00 29.00
CA PHE A 450 -28.52 -9.31 30.10
C PHE A 450 -28.21 -10.01 31.43
N LEU A 451 -28.12 -9.23 32.51
CA LEU A 451 -28.14 -9.78 33.86
C LEU A 451 -29.45 -10.55 34.09
N ASP A 452 -29.40 -11.60 34.91
CA ASP A 452 -30.56 -12.47 35.18
C ASP A 452 -31.80 -11.67 35.58
N GLU A 453 -31.65 -10.67 36.46
CA GLU A 453 -32.75 -9.79 36.89
C GLU A 453 -33.42 -9.06 35.73
N THR A 454 -32.63 -8.55 34.79
CA THR A 454 -33.12 -7.87 33.58
C THR A 454 -33.79 -8.86 32.64
N ALA A 455 -33.17 -10.02 32.42
CA ALA A 455 -33.72 -11.05 31.54
C ALA A 455 -35.07 -11.59 32.04
N PHE A 456 -35.20 -11.83 33.35
CA PHE A 456 -36.46 -12.26 33.97
C PHE A 456 -37.53 -11.17 33.93
N ALA A 457 -37.18 -9.91 34.19
CA ALA A 457 -38.13 -8.80 34.07
C ALA A 457 -38.71 -8.68 32.65
N LEU A 458 -37.85 -8.75 31.62
CA LEU A 458 -38.28 -8.71 30.22
C LEU A 458 -39.11 -9.95 29.83
N ALA A 459 -38.72 -11.14 30.30
CA ALA A 459 -39.46 -12.37 30.08
C ALA A 459 -40.88 -12.31 30.68
N ASP A 460 -41.03 -11.79 31.90
CA ASP A 460 -42.33 -11.64 32.55
C ASP A 460 -43.25 -10.69 31.76
N GLN A 461 -42.69 -9.64 31.14
CA GLN A 461 -43.44 -8.71 30.29
C GLN A 461 -43.89 -9.30 28.95
N LEU A 462 -43.17 -10.30 28.44
CA LEU A 462 -43.57 -11.05 27.24
C LEU A 462 -44.62 -12.13 27.55
N LEU A 463 -44.61 -12.68 28.77
CA LEU A 463 -45.57 -13.68 29.24
C LEU A 463 -46.89 -13.07 29.74
N ASP A 464 -46.90 -11.79 30.09
CA ASP A 464 -48.10 -11.06 30.50
C ASP A 464 -49.18 -11.10 29.40
N GLY A 465 -50.31 -11.75 29.71
CA GLY A 465 -51.42 -11.98 28.77
C GLY A 465 -51.18 -13.09 27.74
N ALA A 466 -50.07 -13.84 27.83
CA ALA A 466 -49.78 -14.95 26.94
C ALA A 466 -50.62 -16.19 27.28
N SER A 467 -51.00 -16.94 26.25
CA SER A 467 -51.72 -18.22 26.35
C SER A 467 -51.11 -19.23 25.39
N SER A 468 -51.62 -20.46 25.37
CA SER A 468 -51.18 -21.48 24.42
C SER A 468 -51.44 -21.16 22.94
N SER A 469 -52.27 -20.15 22.66
CA SER A 469 -52.46 -19.62 21.29
C SER A 469 -51.45 -18.53 20.90
N SER A 470 -50.71 -17.98 21.86
CA SER A 470 -49.76 -16.89 21.65
C SER A 470 -48.42 -17.39 21.14
N THR A 471 -47.78 -16.63 20.25
CA THR A 471 -46.40 -16.89 19.80
C THR A 471 -45.49 -15.74 20.19
N ILE A 472 -44.40 -16.04 20.91
CA ILE A 472 -43.39 -15.09 21.39
C ILE A 472 -42.10 -15.30 20.60
N GLY A 473 -41.58 -14.23 19.98
CA GLY A 473 -40.28 -14.25 19.32
C GLY A 473 -39.22 -13.52 20.12
N VAL A 474 -38.01 -14.10 20.14
CA VAL A 474 -36.84 -13.53 20.80
C VAL A 474 -35.76 -13.34 19.75
N VAL A 475 -35.39 -12.10 19.43
CA VAL A 475 -34.46 -11.80 18.33
C VAL A 475 -33.16 -11.25 18.88
N SER A 476 -32.08 -12.02 18.71
CA SER A 476 -30.71 -11.69 19.12
C SER A 476 -30.52 -11.45 20.63
N THR A 477 -31.40 -12.02 21.47
CA THR A 477 -31.32 -11.91 22.94
C THR A 477 -31.56 -13.25 23.64
N PRO A 478 -30.57 -14.17 23.61
CA PRO A 478 -30.75 -15.53 24.10
C PRO A 478 -30.94 -15.59 25.63
N SER A 479 -30.43 -14.60 26.38
CA SER A 479 -30.63 -14.47 27.83
C SER A 479 -32.11 -14.41 28.22
N VAL A 480 -32.92 -13.62 27.50
CA VAL A 480 -34.38 -13.55 27.72
C VAL A 480 -35.07 -14.84 27.31
N PHE A 481 -34.58 -15.52 26.26
CA PHE A 481 -35.10 -16.83 25.87
C PHE A 481 -34.90 -17.89 26.95
N ILE A 482 -33.72 -17.94 27.58
CA ILE A 482 -33.48 -18.85 28.72
C ILE A 482 -34.38 -18.48 29.90
N ALA A 483 -34.52 -17.19 30.23
CA ALA A 483 -35.41 -16.74 31.30
C ALA A 483 -36.87 -17.15 31.04
N LEU A 484 -37.37 -17.01 29.80
CA LEU A 484 -38.69 -17.48 29.37
C LEU A 484 -38.85 -18.99 29.58
N LYS A 485 -37.88 -19.81 29.14
CA LYS A 485 -37.95 -21.27 29.36
C LYS A 485 -37.98 -21.61 30.83
N ASN A 486 -37.17 -20.94 31.66
CA ASN A 486 -37.15 -21.16 33.10
C ASN A 486 -38.48 -20.79 33.78
N ARG A 487 -39.15 -19.71 33.35
CA ARG A 487 -40.50 -19.36 33.84
C ARG A 487 -41.54 -20.38 33.42
N LEU A 488 -41.54 -20.79 32.16
CA LEU A 488 -42.52 -21.73 31.60
C LEU A 488 -42.42 -23.14 32.19
N ARG A 489 -41.29 -23.53 32.79
CA ARG A 489 -41.18 -24.81 33.53
C ARG A 489 -42.27 -24.99 34.57
N PHE A 490 -42.65 -23.91 35.25
CA PHE A 490 -43.66 -23.91 36.29
C PHE A 490 -45.09 -23.77 35.75
N TRP A 491 -45.27 -23.59 34.44
CA TRP A 491 -46.59 -23.51 33.80
C TRP A 491 -47.08 -24.90 33.34
N PRO A 492 -48.39 -25.19 33.43
CA PRO A 492 -48.99 -26.34 32.77
C PRO A 492 -48.66 -26.35 31.28
N VAL A 493 -48.29 -27.51 30.73
CA VAL A 493 -47.84 -27.64 29.33
C VAL A 493 -48.90 -27.12 28.33
N GLU A 494 -50.18 -27.33 28.65
CA GLU A 494 -51.31 -26.94 27.81
C GLU A 494 -51.54 -25.42 27.73
N ASP A 495 -50.95 -24.64 28.65
CA ASP A 495 -51.09 -23.20 28.74
C ASP A 495 -49.87 -22.44 28.18
N ARG A 496 -48.80 -23.16 27.82
CA ARG A 496 -47.53 -22.55 27.40
C ARG A 496 -47.63 -21.91 26.01
N PRO A 497 -47.21 -20.64 25.84
CA PRO A 497 -47.11 -20.03 24.53
C PRO A 497 -46.01 -20.69 23.69
N LYS A 498 -46.11 -20.54 22.37
CA LYS A 498 -45.07 -20.98 21.45
C LYS A 498 -43.89 -20.01 21.47
N LEU A 499 -42.68 -20.51 21.72
CA LEU A 499 -41.45 -19.72 21.66
C LEU A 499 -40.72 -19.92 20.34
N VAL A 500 -40.05 -18.86 19.86
CA VAL A 500 -39.11 -18.92 18.73
C VAL A 500 -37.91 -18.03 19.03
N LEU A 501 -36.71 -18.61 18.99
CA LEU A 501 -35.43 -17.90 19.15
C LEU A 501 -34.80 -17.65 17.78
N PHE A 502 -34.52 -16.39 17.46
CA PHE A 502 -33.80 -15.97 16.26
C PHE A 502 -32.39 -15.53 16.66
N GLU A 503 -31.40 -16.36 16.39
CA GLU A 503 -30.04 -16.13 16.88
C GLU A 503 -28.99 -16.48 15.82
N HIS A 504 -27.88 -15.73 15.79
CA HIS A 504 -26.78 -15.97 14.84
C HIS A 504 -25.91 -17.16 15.30
N ASP A 505 -25.81 -17.35 16.60
CA ASP A 505 -24.95 -18.36 17.18
C ASP A 505 -25.54 -19.77 17.12
N HIS A 506 -24.90 -20.64 16.35
CA HIS A 506 -25.29 -22.03 16.19
C HIS A 506 -25.25 -22.85 17.49
N ARG A 507 -24.57 -22.40 18.55
CA ARG A 507 -24.59 -23.08 19.85
C ARG A 507 -25.99 -23.19 20.43
N PHE A 508 -26.89 -22.27 20.09
CA PHE A 508 -28.29 -22.31 20.51
C PHE A 508 -29.15 -23.30 19.70
N SER A 509 -28.60 -23.96 18.67
CA SER A 509 -29.31 -25.02 17.92
C SER A 509 -29.63 -26.26 18.76
N VAL A 510 -29.13 -26.33 20.00
CA VAL A 510 -29.53 -27.33 20.99
C VAL A 510 -31.02 -27.22 21.34
N PHE A 511 -31.63 -26.04 21.16
CA PHE A 511 -33.05 -25.82 21.42
C PHE A 511 -33.88 -26.04 20.14
N PRO A 512 -34.98 -26.81 20.21
CA PRO A 512 -35.85 -27.02 19.05
C PRO A 512 -36.56 -25.73 18.58
N GLU A 513 -36.63 -24.71 19.44
CA GLU A 513 -37.21 -23.41 19.12
C GLU A 513 -36.24 -22.46 18.37
N PHE A 514 -35.00 -22.91 18.10
CA PHE A 514 -33.97 -22.14 17.42
C PHE A 514 -34.22 -21.99 15.92
N VAL A 515 -34.07 -20.76 15.43
CA VAL A 515 -34.04 -20.39 14.02
C VAL A 515 -32.78 -19.56 13.80
N PHE A 516 -31.89 -20.04 12.94
CA PHE A 516 -30.70 -19.28 12.57
C PHE A 516 -31.09 -17.95 11.93
N TYR A 517 -30.56 -16.85 12.45
CA TYR A 517 -30.85 -15.50 11.98
C TYR A 517 -29.56 -14.73 11.68
N ASP A 518 -29.41 -14.34 10.42
CA ASP A 518 -28.35 -13.44 9.95
C ASP A 518 -28.98 -12.09 9.59
N PHE A 519 -28.63 -11.06 10.35
CA PHE A 519 -29.16 -9.72 10.12
C PHE A 519 -28.73 -9.13 8.76
N GLN A 520 -27.65 -9.60 8.14
CA GLN A 520 -27.27 -9.19 6.78
C GLN A 520 -28.30 -9.65 5.73
N ARG A 521 -29.07 -10.70 6.04
CA ARG A 521 -30.15 -11.24 5.22
C ARG A 521 -31.45 -11.31 6.03
N PRO A 522 -32.00 -10.15 6.45
CA PRO A 522 -33.03 -10.06 7.50
C PRO A 522 -34.35 -10.78 7.18
N LEU A 523 -34.65 -11.01 5.90
CA LEU A 523 -35.87 -11.68 5.44
C LEU A 523 -35.66 -13.14 5.02
N GLN A 524 -34.45 -13.70 5.20
CA GLN A 524 -34.17 -15.12 4.95
C GLN A 524 -34.64 -15.96 6.14
N LEU A 525 -35.95 -15.95 6.39
CA LEU A 525 -36.60 -16.62 7.52
C LEU A 525 -37.70 -17.58 7.03
N PRO A 526 -38.06 -18.61 7.82
CA PRO A 526 -39.16 -19.51 7.47
C PRO A 526 -40.46 -18.76 7.20
N GLY A 527 -41.05 -18.95 6.01
CA GLY A 527 -42.20 -18.17 5.55
C GLY A 527 -43.47 -18.30 6.40
N ASN A 528 -43.58 -19.37 7.19
CA ASN A 528 -44.66 -19.60 8.16
C ASN A 528 -44.62 -18.66 9.38
N LEU A 529 -43.50 -17.96 9.61
CA LEU A 529 -43.34 -17.01 10.72
C LEU A 529 -43.72 -15.57 10.36
N LYS A 530 -44.06 -15.31 9.08
CA LYS A 530 -44.46 -13.98 8.63
C LYS A 530 -45.76 -13.56 9.28
N GLY A 531 -45.73 -12.47 10.05
CA GLY A 531 -46.89 -11.94 10.75
C GLY A 531 -47.50 -12.90 11.77
N SER A 532 -46.71 -13.80 12.35
CA SER A 532 -47.20 -14.82 13.29
C SER A 532 -47.01 -14.47 14.76
N LEU A 533 -46.13 -13.52 15.10
CA LEU A 533 -45.78 -13.24 16.49
C LEU A 533 -46.80 -12.30 17.15
N ASP A 534 -47.25 -12.66 18.35
CA ASP A 534 -48.06 -11.82 19.24
C ASP A 534 -47.19 -10.86 20.05
N SER A 535 -46.04 -11.37 20.51
CA SER A 535 -45.05 -10.60 21.26
C SER A 535 -43.66 -10.80 20.66
N VAL A 536 -42.84 -9.75 20.61
CA VAL A 536 -41.43 -9.86 20.19
C VAL A 536 -40.54 -8.98 21.05
N ILE A 537 -39.35 -9.50 21.37
CA ILE A 537 -38.23 -8.69 21.88
C ILE A 537 -37.10 -8.68 20.86
N ILE A 538 -36.50 -7.50 20.66
CA ILE A 538 -35.46 -7.24 19.68
C ILE A 538 -34.28 -6.55 20.35
N ASP A 539 -33.10 -7.14 20.23
CA ASP A 539 -31.86 -6.59 20.80
C ASP A 539 -30.71 -6.62 19.78
N PRO A 540 -30.51 -5.54 19.01
CA PRO A 540 -29.50 -5.54 17.95
C PRO A 540 -28.07 -5.47 18.51
N PRO A 541 -27.14 -6.32 18.08
CA PRO A 541 -25.79 -6.44 18.68
C PRO A 541 -24.86 -5.26 18.37
N PHE A 542 -25.19 -4.42 17.37
CA PHE A 542 -24.35 -3.30 16.94
C PHE A 542 -25.08 -1.96 16.97
N PHE A 543 -24.41 -0.92 17.47
CA PHE A 543 -24.88 0.47 17.44
C PHE A 543 -24.63 1.16 16.08
N SER A 544 -25.09 0.52 15.00
CA SER A 544 -25.01 1.08 13.64
C SER A 544 -26.40 1.27 13.03
N ASN A 545 -26.57 2.32 12.24
CA ASN A 545 -27.85 2.61 11.59
C ASN A 545 -28.32 1.47 10.69
N ASP A 546 -27.39 0.79 10.02
CA ASP A 546 -27.67 -0.35 9.16
C ASP A 546 -28.21 -1.55 9.95
N CYS A 547 -27.55 -1.91 11.07
CA CYS A 547 -27.99 -2.98 11.95
C CYS A 547 -29.41 -2.72 12.50
N GLN A 548 -29.63 -1.53 13.07
CA GLN A 548 -30.94 -1.13 13.62
C GLN A 548 -32.05 -1.20 12.56
N THR A 549 -31.76 -0.73 11.34
CA THR A 549 -32.73 -0.76 10.22
C THR A 549 -33.09 -2.19 9.82
N LYS A 550 -32.12 -3.10 9.76
CA LYS A 550 -32.32 -4.51 9.40
C LYS A 550 -33.12 -5.25 10.47
N PHE A 551 -32.84 -5.03 11.74
CA PHE A 551 -33.61 -5.61 12.84
C PHE A 551 -35.05 -5.07 12.89
N ALA A 552 -35.25 -3.77 12.66
CA ALA A 552 -36.60 -3.20 12.56
C ALA A 552 -37.39 -3.79 11.38
N LEU A 553 -36.73 -4.05 10.25
CA LEU A 553 -37.33 -4.73 9.10
C LEU A 553 -37.79 -6.15 9.47
N THR A 554 -36.93 -6.91 10.15
CA THR A 554 -37.24 -8.26 10.65
C THR A 554 -38.40 -8.24 11.63
N GLY A 555 -38.36 -7.37 12.64
CA GLY A 555 -39.42 -7.22 13.64
C GLY A 555 -40.78 -6.97 13.00
N ARG A 556 -40.85 -5.99 12.09
CA ARG A 556 -42.08 -5.65 11.34
C ARG A 556 -42.60 -6.78 10.47
N TRP A 557 -41.72 -7.62 9.95
CA TRP A 557 -42.09 -8.78 9.13
C TRP A 557 -42.64 -9.94 9.97
N LEU A 558 -42.18 -10.08 11.21
CA LEU A 558 -42.57 -11.16 12.12
C LEU A 558 -43.86 -10.88 12.91
N VAL A 559 -44.10 -9.64 13.33
CA VAL A 559 -45.23 -9.30 14.20
C VAL A 559 -46.58 -9.32 13.49
N LYS A 560 -47.63 -9.75 14.20
CA LYS A 560 -49.01 -9.67 13.73
C LYS A 560 -49.42 -8.21 13.46
N PRO A 561 -50.28 -7.95 12.46
CA PRO A 561 -50.67 -6.59 12.08
C PRO A 561 -51.62 -5.90 13.08
N LYS A 562 -52.25 -6.66 13.99
CA LYS A 562 -53.18 -6.12 14.99
C LYS A 562 -52.58 -6.27 16.38
N SER A 563 -52.26 -5.13 17.00
CA SER A 563 -51.88 -5.00 18.42
C SER A 563 -50.76 -5.95 18.90
N PRO A 564 -49.60 -6.04 18.21
CA PRO A 564 -48.48 -6.83 18.72
C PRO A 564 -47.85 -6.13 19.94
N ARG A 565 -47.32 -6.89 20.89
CA ARG A 565 -46.43 -6.37 21.95
C ARG A 565 -44.99 -6.38 21.44
N VAL A 566 -44.35 -5.22 21.45
CA VAL A 566 -42.99 -5.06 20.91
C VAL A 566 -42.10 -4.44 21.97
N ILE A 567 -40.99 -5.10 22.26
CA ILE A 567 -39.92 -4.60 23.11
C ILE A 567 -38.65 -4.49 22.25
N VAL A 568 -37.97 -3.35 22.34
CA VAL A 568 -36.67 -3.15 21.70
C VAL A 568 -35.68 -2.69 22.78
N CYS A 569 -34.56 -3.38 22.92
CA CYS A 569 -33.47 -2.98 23.80
C CYS A 569 -32.29 -2.55 22.93
N THR A 570 -31.74 -1.37 23.17
CA THR A 570 -30.52 -0.93 22.49
C THR A 570 -29.86 0.24 23.22
N GLY A 571 -28.68 0.66 22.79
CA GLY A 571 -27.94 1.75 23.41
C GLY A 571 -28.67 3.09 23.32
N GLU A 572 -28.55 3.91 24.38
CA GLU A 572 -29.16 5.26 24.50
C GLU A 572 -28.94 6.13 23.25
N ARG A 573 -27.74 6.09 22.68
CA ARG A 573 -27.35 6.89 21.50
C ARG A 573 -28.20 6.59 20.25
N MET A 574 -28.90 5.46 20.22
CA MET A 574 -29.77 5.05 19.09
C MET A 574 -31.21 5.60 19.23
N ALA A 575 -31.55 6.34 20.29
CA ALA A 575 -32.91 6.86 20.48
C ALA A 575 -33.50 7.58 19.23
N PRO A 576 -32.78 8.46 18.52
CA PRO A 576 -33.32 9.16 17.35
C PRO A 576 -33.66 8.23 16.17
N ILE A 577 -32.95 7.10 16.04
CA ILE A 577 -33.21 6.13 14.96
C ILE A 577 -34.33 5.16 15.33
N ILE A 578 -34.44 4.78 16.61
CA ILE A 578 -35.53 3.91 17.08
C ILE A 578 -36.89 4.58 16.87
N ASP A 579 -37.04 5.85 17.26
CA ASP A 579 -38.29 6.61 17.02
C ASP A 579 -38.68 6.60 15.54
N LYS A 580 -37.71 6.77 14.63
CA LYS A 580 -37.98 6.76 13.19
C LYS A 580 -38.38 5.37 12.66
N LEU A 581 -37.67 4.32 13.08
CA LEU A 581 -37.83 2.97 12.52
C LEU A 581 -39.10 2.27 13.03
N TYR A 582 -39.40 2.46 14.32
CA TYR A 582 -40.51 1.80 15.00
C TYR A 582 -41.74 2.69 15.18
N ARG A 583 -41.76 3.91 14.64
CA ARG A 583 -42.91 4.84 14.70
C ARG A 583 -44.25 4.20 14.37
N SER A 584 -44.29 3.33 13.35
CA SER A 584 -45.53 2.69 12.90
C SER A 584 -46.04 1.60 13.85
N LEU A 585 -45.22 1.19 14.82
CA LEU A 585 -45.57 0.24 15.87
C LEU A 585 -45.79 0.94 17.22
N GLU A 586 -45.72 2.28 17.26
CA GLU A 586 -45.95 3.10 18.46
C GLU A 586 -45.03 2.71 19.63
N VAL A 587 -43.77 2.43 19.32
CA VAL A 587 -42.75 2.06 20.32
C VAL A 587 -42.07 3.32 20.86
N TYR A 588 -42.10 3.49 22.19
CA TYR A 588 -41.58 4.67 22.91
C TYR A 588 -40.58 4.26 24.00
N PRO A 589 -39.64 5.15 24.39
CA PRO A 589 -38.71 4.87 25.48
C PRO A 589 -39.45 4.68 26.81
N THR A 590 -39.02 3.70 27.60
CA THR A 590 -39.62 3.38 28.91
C THR A 590 -38.71 3.78 30.06
N THR A 591 -39.25 3.82 31.29
CA THR A 591 -38.47 4.07 32.51
C THR A 591 -37.53 2.91 32.90
N PHE A 592 -37.60 1.77 32.20
CA PHE A 592 -36.76 0.60 32.49
C PHE A 592 -35.41 0.65 31.78
N GLU A 593 -34.34 0.45 32.54
CA GLU A 593 -32.97 0.44 32.05
C GLU A 593 -32.38 -0.98 32.15
N PRO A 594 -32.18 -1.68 31.03
CA PRO A 594 -31.66 -3.04 31.05
C PRO A 594 -30.16 -3.07 31.35
N ALA A 595 -29.75 -3.97 32.24
CA ALA A 595 -28.36 -4.16 32.64
C ALA A 595 -27.75 -5.42 32.00
N HIS A 596 -26.46 -5.36 31.66
CA HIS A 596 -25.71 -6.44 31.02
C HIS A 596 -24.50 -6.85 31.86
N ALA A 597 -24.03 -8.08 31.69
CA ALA A 597 -22.73 -8.48 32.20
C ALA A 597 -21.61 -7.81 31.38
N GLY A 598 -20.61 -7.21 32.05
CA GLY A 598 -19.37 -6.75 31.39
C GLY A 598 -19.43 -5.46 30.55
N LEU A 599 -20.60 -4.83 30.39
CA LEU A 599 -20.77 -3.57 29.64
C LEU A 599 -21.02 -2.37 30.56
N SER A 600 -20.36 -1.24 30.27
CA SER A 600 -20.54 0.04 30.99
C SER A 600 -21.40 1.06 30.24
N ASN A 601 -21.94 0.71 29.06
CA ASN A 601 -22.75 1.62 28.25
C ASN A 601 -24.20 1.70 28.77
N HIS A 602 -24.82 2.88 28.68
CA HIS A 602 -26.23 3.07 28.99
C HIS A 602 -27.12 2.49 27.87
N TYR A 603 -28.03 1.58 28.25
CA TYR A 603 -29.04 1.00 27.37
C TYR A 603 -30.43 1.48 27.78
N TYR A 604 -31.30 1.66 26.79
CA TYR A 604 -32.72 1.95 26.99
C TYR A 604 -33.58 0.79 26.52
N CYS A 605 -34.68 0.58 27.24
CA CYS A 605 -35.79 -0.25 26.80
C CYS A 605 -36.83 0.65 26.11
N TYR A 606 -37.35 0.19 24.97
CA TYR A 606 -38.42 0.83 24.25
C TYR A 606 -39.57 -0.16 24.08
N ALA A 607 -40.81 0.25 24.34
CA ALA A 607 -41.98 -0.61 24.21
C ALA A 607 -43.20 0.15 23.71
N ASN A 608 -44.15 -0.57 23.11
CA ASN A 608 -45.44 -0.01 22.68
C ASN A 608 -46.58 -0.24 23.70
N PHE A 609 -46.23 -0.56 24.94
CA PHE A 609 -47.16 -0.72 26.05
C PHE A 609 -46.48 -0.33 27.37
N GLU A 610 -47.29 0.12 28.32
CA GLU A 610 -46.89 0.33 29.72
C GLU A 610 -47.21 -0.93 30.55
N SER A 611 -46.53 -1.10 31.68
CA SER A 611 -46.70 -2.27 32.53
C SER A 611 -46.46 -1.94 34.00
N SER A 612 -46.61 -2.93 34.88
CA SER A 612 -46.20 -2.77 36.29
C SER A 612 -44.70 -2.55 36.49
N THR A 613 -43.88 -2.81 35.46
CA THR A 613 -42.42 -2.68 35.52
C THR A 613 -41.92 -1.37 34.93
N TRP A 614 -42.68 -0.73 34.04
CA TRP A 614 -42.29 0.53 33.41
C TRP A 614 -43.47 1.38 32.94
N ASP A 615 -43.23 2.68 32.90
CA ASP A 615 -44.07 3.70 32.26
C ASP A 615 -43.31 4.29 31.06
N TRP A 616 -44.00 4.97 30.14
CA TRP A 616 -43.31 5.73 29.10
C TRP A 616 -42.61 6.96 29.67
N ARG A 617 -41.39 7.25 29.21
CA ARG A 617 -40.68 8.48 29.61
C ARG A 617 -41.45 9.69 29.05
N SER A 618 -41.72 10.68 29.89
CA SER A 618 -42.27 11.97 29.44
C SER A 618 -41.22 12.74 28.64
N ASP A 619 -41.60 13.31 27.49
CA ASP A 619 -40.77 14.22 26.69
C ASP A 619 -40.47 15.50 27.49
N GLU A 620 -39.50 15.45 28.41
CA GLU A 620 -38.78 16.64 28.87
C GLU A 620 -37.44 16.67 28.12
N SER A 621 -37.33 17.73 27.32
CA SER A 621 -36.15 18.12 26.55
C SER A 621 -34.89 18.19 27.41
N ASP A 622 -33.82 17.52 26.95
CA ASP A 622 -32.43 17.97 27.10
C ASP A 622 -31.61 17.61 25.85
#